data_AF-A0A350AI53-F1
#
_entry.id   AF-A0A350AI53-F1
#
_cell.length_a   1.000
_cell.length_b   1.000
_cell.length_c   1.000
_cell.angle_alpha   90.00
_cell.angle_beta   90.00
_cell.angle_gamma   90.00
#
_symmetry.space_group_name_H-M   'P 1'
#
loop_
_entity.id
_entity.type
_entity.pdbx_description
1 polymer ?
#
loop_
_entity_poly.entity_id
_entity_poly.type
_entity_poly.pdbx_seq_one_letter_code
_entity_poly.pdbx_strand_id
1 'polypeptide(L)'
;MRPSVRTLLIAATAALALVPRLATAQGLFSPAYIVNDKIVTNFEIDQRAKLLTMLRAPGDPAKVAREQLIEERLKLEAAQVLGFEPAP
;
A
#
# COMPACT_ATOMS: atom_id res chain seq x y z
N MET A 1 25.60 -42.75 -1.67
CA MET A 1 25.35 -42.37 -0.26
C MET A 1 23.89 -41.96 -0.14
N ARG A 2 23.07 -42.68 0.63
CA ARG A 2 21.64 -42.37 0.81
C ARG A 2 21.51 -41.36 1.95
N PRO A 3 20.95 -40.16 1.73
CA PRO A 3 20.78 -39.18 2.80
C PRO A 3 19.90 -39.76 3.90
N SER A 4 20.33 -39.64 5.15
CA SER A 4 19.57 -40.09 6.31
C SER A 4 18.30 -39.26 6.48
N VAL A 5 17.22 -39.86 7.01
CA VAL A 5 15.91 -39.21 7.22
C VAL A 5 16.02 -37.88 7.99
N ARG A 6 16.98 -37.78 8.92
CA ARG A 6 17.30 -36.54 9.66
C ARG A 6 17.83 -35.41 8.75
N THR A 7 18.69 -35.73 7.79
CA THR A 7 19.22 -34.76 6.83
C THR A 7 18.12 -34.25 5.91
N LEU A 8 17.18 -35.12 5.53
CA LEU A 8 16.01 -34.75 4.73
C LEU A 8 15.06 -33.81 5.50
N LEU A 9 14.84 -34.07 6.79
CA LEU A 9 14.00 -33.25 7.67
C LEU A 9 14.57 -31.84 7.89
N ILE A 10 15.89 -31.71 8.08
CA ILE A 10 16.54 -30.41 8.28
C ILE A 10 16.53 -29.58 6.98
N ALA A 11 16.75 -30.22 5.83
CA ALA A 11 16.66 -29.55 4.54
C ALA A 11 15.23 -29.05 4.25
N ALA A 12 14.21 -29.82 4.62
CA ALA A 12 12.80 -29.46 4.43
C ALA A 12 12.38 -28.26 5.29
N THR A 13 12.83 -28.16 6.55
CA THR A 13 12.54 -27.00 7.41
C THR A 13 13.28 -25.73 6.98
N ALA A 14 14.52 -25.85 6.50
CA ALA A 14 15.26 -24.72 5.94
C ALA A 14 14.62 -24.17 4.65
N ALA A 15 14.06 -25.04 3.79
CA ALA A 15 13.36 -24.63 2.58
C ALA A 15 12.08 -23.84 2.88
N LEU A 16 11.37 -24.15 3.97
CA LEU A 16 10.18 -23.40 4.41
C LEU A 16 10.50 -22.01 4.96
N ALA A 17 11.71 -21.81 5.51
CA ALA A 17 12.16 -20.51 6.01
C ALA A 17 12.52 -19.51 4.89
N LEU A 18 12.78 -20.00 3.67
CA LEU A 18 13.12 -19.17 2.52
C LEU A 18 11.91 -18.84 1.62
N VAL A 19 10.70 -19.27 2.01
CA VAL A 19 9.49 -18.90 1.27
C VAL A 19 9.28 -17.39 1.44
N PRO A 20 9.34 -16.59 0.37
CA PRO A 20 9.04 -15.18 0.47
C PRO A 20 7.61 -15.03 1.00
N ARG A 21 7.45 -14.24 2.07
CA ARG A 21 6.12 -13.86 2.59
C ARG A 21 5.41 -12.99 1.55
N LEU A 22 4.79 -13.63 0.56
CA LEU A 22 3.94 -12.98 -0.47
C LEU A 22 2.61 -12.45 0.10
N ALA A 23 2.39 -12.54 1.42
CA ALA A 23 1.11 -12.28 2.07
C ALA A 23 0.79 -10.79 2.30
N THR A 24 1.70 -9.84 2.02
CA THR A 24 1.47 -8.41 2.32
C THR A 24 0.77 -7.63 1.21
N ALA A 25 0.49 -8.25 0.06
CA ALA A 25 -0.15 -7.58 -1.08
C ALA A 25 -1.65 -7.87 -1.23
N GLN A 26 -2.20 -8.83 -0.48
CA GLN A 26 -3.62 -9.18 -0.59
C GLN A 26 -4.50 -8.02 -0.13
N GLY A 27 -5.18 -7.36 -1.09
CA GLY A 27 -6.10 -6.26 -0.82
C GLY A 27 -5.48 -4.87 -0.67
N LEU A 28 -4.17 -4.73 -0.87
CA LEU A 28 -3.47 -3.44 -0.75
C LEU A 28 -3.96 -2.44 -1.82
N PHE A 29 -4.26 -2.93 -3.02
CA PHE A 29 -4.83 -2.14 -4.12
C PHE A 29 -6.36 -2.20 -4.18
N SER A 30 -7.01 -2.85 -3.21
CA SER A 30 -8.46 -2.80 -3.11
C SER A 30 -8.92 -1.38 -2.73
N PRO A 31 -10.12 -0.96 -3.18
CA PRO A 31 -10.71 0.31 -2.77
C PRO A 31 -10.81 0.40 -1.24
N ALA A 32 -10.24 1.45 -0.67
CA ALA A 32 -10.46 1.85 0.73
C ALA A 32 -11.58 2.90 0.81
N TYR A 33 -11.58 3.84 -0.15
CA TYR A 33 -12.62 4.86 -0.30
C TYR A 33 -12.93 5.07 -1.79
N ILE A 34 -14.20 5.41 -2.05
CA ILE A 34 -14.68 5.83 -3.37
C ILE A 34 -15.11 7.30 -3.22
N VAL A 35 -14.51 8.18 -4.02
CA VAL A 35 -14.76 9.62 -4.04
C VAL A 35 -15.30 9.93 -5.42
N ASN A 36 -16.62 10.12 -5.52
CA ASN A 36 -17.35 10.11 -6.80
C ASN A 36 -16.96 8.87 -7.62
N ASP A 37 -16.40 9.04 -8.81
CA ASP A 37 -15.97 7.93 -9.68
C ASP A 37 -14.47 7.56 -9.53
N LYS A 38 -13.78 8.10 -8.51
CA LYS A 38 -12.35 7.88 -8.29
C LYS A 38 -12.11 7.03 -7.03
N ILE A 39 -11.10 6.15 -7.08
CA ILE A 39 -10.81 5.18 -6.00
C ILE A 39 -9.54 5.56 -5.25
N VAL A 40 -9.61 5.69 -3.92
CA VAL A 40 -8.44 5.73 -3.04
C VAL A 40 -8.20 4.32 -2.46
N THR A 41 -6.99 3.79 -2.61
CA THR A 41 -6.62 2.44 -2.19
C THR A 41 -5.97 2.41 -0.80
N ASN A 42 -5.91 1.22 -0.17
CA ASN A 42 -5.16 1.02 1.08
C ASN A 42 -3.67 1.32 0.90
N PHE A 43 -3.11 0.99 -0.27
CA PHE A 43 -1.72 1.27 -0.64
C PHE A 43 -1.40 2.76 -0.51
N GLU A 44 -2.20 3.62 -1.16
CA GLU A 44 -1.95 5.06 -1.20
C GLU A 44 -1.98 5.67 0.20
N ILE A 45 -2.93 5.25 1.03
CA ILE A 45 -3.06 5.70 2.42
C ILE A 45 -1.80 5.33 3.20
N ASP A 46 -1.35 4.08 3.11
CA ASP A 46 -0.15 3.60 3.81
C ASP A 46 1.12 4.31 3.32
N GLN A 47 1.30 4.47 2.00
CA GLN A 47 2.45 5.19 1.45
C GLN A 47 2.48 6.65 1.90
N ARG A 48 1.34 7.34 1.88
CA ARG A 48 1.27 8.74 2.31
C ARG A 48 1.44 8.89 3.81
N ALA A 49 0.85 8.01 4.61
CA ALA A 49 1.05 7.99 6.06
C ALA A 49 2.53 7.78 6.43
N LYS A 50 3.25 6.90 5.70
CA LYS A 50 4.70 6.71 5.85
C LYS A 50 5.47 7.99 5.54
N LEU A 51 5.16 8.66 4.43
CA LEU A 51 5.78 9.94 4.08
C LEU A 51 5.53 11.00 5.16
N LEU A 52 4.28 11.18 5.60
CA LEU A 52 3.91 12.12 6.65
C LEU A 52 4.64 11.83 7.97
N THR A 53 4.80 10.54 8.31
CA THR A 53 5.56 10.11 9.48
C THR A 53 7.04 10.48 9.37
N MET A 54 7.66 10.25 8.20
CA MET A 54 9.06 10.64 7.95
C MET A 54 9.26 12.15 8.06
N LEU A 55 8.29 12.93 7.60
CA LEU A 55 8.29 14.39 7.68
C LEU A 55 7.91 14.93 9.06
N ARG A 56 7.53 14.06 10.02
CA ARG A 56 7.01 14.45 11.34
C ARG A 56 5.84 15.44 11.23
N ALA A 57 4.95 15.21 10.27
CA ALA A 57 3.75 16.01 10.12
C ALA A 57 2.88 15.93 11.39
N PRO A 58 2.22 17.03 11.80
CA PRO A 58 1.38 17.03 13.00
C PRO A 58 0.12 16.18 12.80
N GLY A 59 -0.39 15.60 13.90
CA GLY A 59 -1.60 14.79 13.92
C GLY A 59 -1.36 13.29 13.70
N ASP A 60 -2.44 12.55 13.41
CA ASP A 60 -2.38 11.13 13.07
C ASP A 60 -2.08 10.97 11.56
N PRO A 61 -0.92 10.42 11.17
CA PRO A 61 -0.52 10.29 9.76
C PRO A 61 -1.52 9.51 8.91
N ALA A 62 -2.18 8.49 9.45
CA ALA A 62 -3.16 7.70 8.70
C ALA A 62 -4.43 8.49 8.42
N LYS A 63 -4.91 9.22 9.43
CA LYS A 63 -6.07 10.10 9.29
C LYS A 63 -5.81 11.23 8.30
N VAL A 64 -4.66 11.90 8.43
CA VAL A 64 -4.25 13.01 7.56
C VAL A 64 -4.04 12.53 6.12
N ALA A 65 -3.38 11.37 5.93
CA ALA A 65 -3.19 10.77 4.60
C ALA A 65 -4.52 10.54 3.87
N ARG A 66 -5.49 9.93 4.57
CA ARG A 66 -6.83 9.70 4.03
C ARG A 66 -7.50 11.01 3.62
N GLU A 67 -7.50 12.01 4.49
CA GLU A 67 -8.15 13.30 4.24
C GLU A 67 -7.53 14.01 3.03
N GLN A 68 -6.20 14.06 2.96
CA GLN A 68 -5.48 14.64 1.82
C GLN A 68 -5.73 13.90 0.51
N LEU A 69 -5.75 12.55 0.53
CA LEU A 69 -6.05 11.74 -0.65
C LEU A 69 -7.47 12.00 -1.19
N ILE A 70 -8.46 12.10 -0.31
CA ILE A 70 -9.84 12.41 -0.69
C ILE A 70 -9.92 13.80 -1.31
N GLU A 71 -9.32 14.79 -0.63
CA GLU A 71 -9.29 16.17 -1.12
C GLU A 71 -8.59 16.29 -2.48
N GLU A 72 -7.50 15.54 -2.69
CA GLU A 72 -6.82 15.47 -3.99
C GLU A 72 -7.73 14.93 -5.10
N ARG A 73 -8.54 13.90 -4.83
CA ARG A 73 -9.48 13.39 -5.85
C ARG A 73 -10.55 14.41 -6.21
N LEU A 74 -11.09 15.12 -5.20
CA LEU A 74 -12.06 16.19 -5.42
C LEU A 74 -11.45 17.35 -6.24
N LYS A 75 -10.20 17.73 -5.93
CA LYS A 75 -9.49 18.80 -6.67
C LYS A 75 -9.18 18.40 -8.10
N LEU A 76 -8.72 17.17 -8.33
CA LEU A 76 -8.42 16.68 -9.67
C LEU A 76 -9.68 16.60 -10.53
N GLU A 77 -10.79 16.16 -9.96
CA GLU A 77 -12.08 16.14 -10.66
C GLU A 77 -12.56 17.56 -10.98
N ALA A 78 -12.49 18.49 -10.03
CA ALA A 78 -12.83 19.89 -10.27
C ALA A 78 -11.94 20.52 -11.35
N ALA A 79 -10.64 20.20 -11.37
CA ALA A 79 -9.71 20.65 -12.40
C ALA A 79 -10.12 20.12 -13.79
N GLN A 80 -10.45 18.83 -13.90
CA GLN A 80 -10.93 18.21 -15.14
C GLN A 80 -12.21 18.87 -15.66
N VAL A 81 -13.17 19.16 -14.77
CA VAL A 81 -14.42 19.86 -15.13
C VAL A 81 -14.15 21.25 -15.70
N LEU A 82 -13.13 21.94 -15.20
CA LEU A 82 -12.72 23.27 -15.66
C LEU A 82 -11.77 23.24 -16.86
N GLY A 83 -11.37 22.06 -17.35
CA GLY A 83 -10.43 21.91 -18.46
C GLY A 83 -8.96 22.18 -18.09
N PHE A 84 -8.60 22.07 -16.81
CA PHE A 84 -7.21 22.14 -16.35
C PHE A 84 -6.60 20.75 -16.24
N GLU A 85 -5.46 20.55 -16.87
CA GLU A 85 -4.65 19.33 -16.76
C GLU A 85 -3.39 19.60 -15.93
N PRO A 86 -2.98 18.66 -15.06
CA PRO A 86 -1.71 18.77 -14.36
C PRO A 86 -0.55 18.79 -15.36
N ALA A 87 0.50 19.56 -15.04
CA ALA A 87 1.71 19.60 -15.84
C ALA A 87 2.38 18.21 -15.91
N PRO A 88 3.06 17.89 -17.04
CA PRO A 88 3.71 16.59 -17.24
C PRO A 88 4.89 16.34 -16.30
#